data_AF-A0A2N4YRB8-F1
#
_entry.id   AF-A0A2N4YRB8-F1
#
_cell.length_a   1.000
_cell.length_b   1.000
_cell.length_c   1.000
_cell.angle_alpha   90.00
_cell.angle_beta   90.00
_cell.angle_gamma   90.00
#
_symmetry.space_group_name_H-M   'P 1'
#
loop_
_entity.id
_entity.type
_entity.pdbx_description
1 polymer ?
#
loop_
_entity_poly.entity_id
_entity_poly.type
_entity_poly.pdbx_seq_one_letter_code
_entity_poly.pdbx_strand_id
1 'polypeptide(L)'
;VIVGADMPMFLGSMIAGPLGGYCIKKFDNWVDGKIKSGFEMLVNNFSAGIIGMILAILAFLGIGPAVEVLSKILAAGVNFMVAHDMLPLASIFVEPAKILFLNNAINHGIFSPLGIQQSHELGKSIFFLIEANPGPGMGVLLAYMFFGRGSAKQSAGGAAIIHFLGGIHEIYFPYVLMNPRLILAVILGGMTGVFTLTILNGGLVSPASPGSILAVLAMTPKGAYFANIAAIIAAMAVSFVVSAVLLKTSKVKEEDDIEAATRRMHDMKAESKGASPLAAGNVTNDLSHVRKIIVACDAGMGSSAMGAGVLRKKVQDAGLSN
;
A
#
# COMPACT_ATOMS: atom_id res chain seq x y z
N VAL A 1 12.28 -19.10 -2.28
CA VAL A 1 12.37 -17.91 -1.41
C VAL A 1 11.82 -18.19 -0.03
N ILE A 2 10.54 -18.60 0.13
CA ILE A 2 9.94 -18.84 1.46
C ILE A 2 10.32 -20.22 2.04
N VAL A 3 10.73 -21.15 1.17
CA VAL A 3 11.23 -22.46 1.61
C VAL A 3 12.52 -22.29 2.40
N GLY A 4 12.49 -22.61 3.69
CA GLY A 4 13.66 -22.66 4.57
C GLY A 4 14.14 -21.33 5.16
N ALA A 5 13.33 -20.28 5.13
CA ALA A 5 13.67 -19.00 5.76
C ALA A 5 13.11 -18.92 7.19
N ASP A 6 13.94 -18.48 8.15
CA ASP A 6 13.55 -18.32 9.56
C ASP A 6 12.61 -17.11 9.81
N MET A 7 12.48 -16.21 8.82
CA MET A 7 11.58 -15.07 8.87
C MET A 7 10.72 -14.98 7.59
N PRO A 8 9.49 -14.44 7.67
CA PRO A 8 8.66 -14.18 6.49
C PRO A 8 9.35 -13.23 5.50
N MET A 9 9.82 -13.76 4.37
CA MET A 9 10.58 -13.01 3.35
C MET A 9 9.67 -12.36 2.29
N PHE A 10 8.82 -11.42 2.71
CA PHE A 10 7.95 -10.69 1.77
C PHE A 10 8.76 -9.89 0.73
N LEU A 11 9.88 -9.27 1.13
CA LEU A 11 10.74 -8.56 0.18
C LEU A 11 11.35 -9.52 -0.86
N GLY A 12 11.77 -10.71 -0.43
CA GLY A 12 12.30 -11.73 -1.32
C GLY A 12 11.24 -12.21 -2.32
N SER A 13 9.98 -12.37 -1.89
CA SER A 13 8.89 -12.78 -2.79
C SER A 13 8.51 -11.66 -3.76
N MET A 14 8.55 -10.39 -3.33
CA MET A 14 8.34 -9.22 -4.20
C MET A 14 9.39 -9.11 -5.32
N ILE A 15 10.61 -9.60 -5.11
CA ILE A 15 11.67 -9.64 -6.14
C ILE A 15 11.52 -10.89 -7.01
N ALA A 16 11.36 -12.06 -6.39
CA ALA A 16 11.37 -13.33 -7.10
C ALA A 16 10.12 -13.56 -7.96
N GLY A 17 8.96 -13.04 -7.55
CA GLY A 17 7.71 -13.17 -8.30
C GLY A 17 7.80 -12.58 -9.72
N PRO A 18 8.08 -11.26 -9.87
CA PRO A 18 8.26 -10.63 -11.16
C PRO A 18 9.41 -11.23 -11.98
N LEU A 19 10.52 -11.60 -11.33
CA LEU A 19 11.65 -12.24 -12.00
C LEU A 19 11.26 -13.61 -12.56
N GLY A 20 10.50 -14.40 -11.80
CA GLY A 20 9.96 -15.67 -12.26
C GLY A 20 8.97 -15.53 -13.41
N GLY A 21 8.04 -14.58 -13.32
CA GLY A 21 7.14 -14.24 -14.41
C GLY A 21 7.89 -13.80 -15.68
N TYR A 22 8.97 -13.01 -15.52
CA TYR A 22 9.81 -12.57 -16.64
C TYR A 22 10.55 -13.76 -17.30
N CYS A 23 11.14 -14.65 -16.51
CA CYS A 23 11.83 -15.84 -17.02
C CYS A 23 10.88 -16.78 -17.78
N ILE A 24 9.69 -17.04 -17.23
CA ILE A 24 8.67 -17.87 -17.89
C ILE A 24 8.24 -17.20 -19.20
N LYS A 25 7.86 -15.91 -19.16
CA LYS A 25 7.44 -15.16 -20.36
C LYS A 25 8.51 -15.19 -21.46
N LYS A 26 9.78 -15.06 -21.09
CA LYS A 26 10.89 -15.07 -22.06
C LYS A 26 11.10 -16.45 -22.66
N PHE A 27 10.91 -17.51 -21.87
CA PHE A 27 10.93 -18.88 -22.36
C PHE A 27 9.76 -19.17 -23.30
N ASP A 28 8.53 -18.80 -22.91
CA ASP A 28 7.33 -19.02 -23.71
C ASP A 28 7.46 -18.34 -25.08
N ASN A 29 7.90 -17.09 -25.12
CA ASN A 29 8.18 -16.37 -26.37
C ASN A 29 9.27 -17.03 -27.24
N TRP A 30 10.25 -17.71 -26.62
CA TRP A 30 11.34 -18.35 -27.35
C TRP A 30 10.93 -19.69 -27.98
N VAL A 31 9.98 -20.38 -27.36
CA VAL A 31 9.49 -21.69 -27.77
C VAL A 31 8.20 -21.58 -28.61
N ASP A 32 7.57 -20.42 -28.64
CA ASP A 32 6.41 -20.13 -29.47
C ASP A 32 6.63 -20.49 -30.95
N GLY A 33 5.64 -21.14 -31.55
CA GLY A 33 5.68 -21.66 -32.92
C GLY A 33 6.64 -22.83 -33.18
N LYS A 34 7.42 -23.28 -32.19
CA LYS A 34 8.37 -24.43 -32.32
C LYS A 34 7.82 -25.75 -31.77
N ILE A 35 6.70 -25.71 -31.05
CA ILE A 35 6.08 -26.90 -30.45
C ILE A 35 5.07 -27.49 -31.45
N LYS A 36 5.07 -28.82 -31.57
CA LYS A 36 4.06 -29.53 -32.36
C LYS A 36 2.69 -29.43 -31.70
N SER A 37 1.66 -29.23 -32.51
CA SER A 37 0.27 -29.18 -32.06
C SER A 37 -0.09 -30.41 -31.21
N GLY A 38 -0.72 -30.19 -30.06
CA GLY A 38 -1.04 -31.22 -29.06
C GLY A 38 -0.02 -31.38 -27.94
N PHE A 39 1.24 -30.96 -28.12
CA PHE A 39 2.28 -31.00 -27.07
C PHE A 39 2.42 -29.67 -26.30
N GLU A 40 1.75 -28.61 -26.72
CA GLU A 40 1.88 -27.24 -26.19
C GLU A 40 1.65 -27.18 -24.67
N MET A 41 0.55 -27.75 -24.17
CA MET A 41 0.28 -27.78 -22.73
C MET A 41 1.32 -28.60 -21.95
N LEU A 42 1.86 -29.67 -22.55
CA LEU A 42 2.86 -30.50 -21.90
C LEU A 42 4.18 -29.73 -21.77
N VAL A 43 4.62 -29.07 -22.84
CA VAL A 43 5.84 -28.26 -22.82
C VAL A 43 5.68 -27.08 -21.87
N ASN A 44 4.56 -26.37 -21.89
CA ASN A 44 4.32 -25.20 -21.03
C ASN A 44 4.29 -25.57 -19.54
N ASN A 45 3.65 -26.69 -19.17
CA ASN A 45 3.59 -27.11 -17.77
C ASN A 45 4.95 -27.63 -17.27
N PHE A 46 5.67 -28.42 -18.08
CA PHE A 46 6.99 -28.92 -17.69
C PHE A 46 8.06 -27.82 -17.67
N SER A 47 8.04 -26.89 -18.64
CA SER A 47 8.97 -25.76 -18.65
C SER A 47 8.73 -24.84 -17.46
N ALA A 48 7.49 -24.48 -17.16
CA ALA A 48 7.14 -23.69 -15.99
C ALA A 48 7.59 -24.39 -14.69
N GLY A 49 7.42 -25.71 -14.60
CA GLY A 49 7.90 -26.51 -13.47
C GLY A 49 9.43 -26.50 -13.32
N ILE A 50 10.17 -26.74 -14.40
CA ILE A 50 11.64 -26.78 -14.39
C ILE A 50 12.23 -25.39 -14.12
N ILE A 51 11.72 -24.36 -14.80
CA ILE A 51 12.13 -22.96 -14.60
C ILE A 51 11.80 -22.54 -13.17
N GLY A 52 10.60 -22.86 -12.68
CA GLY A 52 10.19 -22.60 -11.30
C GLY A 52 11.12 -23.27 -10.28
N MET A 53 11.51 -24.53 -10.51
CA MET A 53 12.46 -25.25 -9.66
C MET A 53 13.85 -24.60 -9.65
N ILE A 54 14.41 -24.29 -10.82
CA ILE A 54 15.73 -23.64 -10.94
C ILE A 54 15.71 -22.28 -10.24
N LEU A 55 14.68 -21.47 -10.50
CA LEU A 55 14.52 -20.17 -9.86
C LEU A 55 14.31 -20.29 -8.35
N ALA A 56 13.61 -21.31 -7.88
CA ALA A 56 13.45 -21.55 -6.45
C ALA A 56 14.80 -21.82 -5.77
N ILE A 57 15.67 -22.63 -6.39
CA ILE A 57 17.02 -22.93 -5.91
C ILE A 57 17.89 -21.66 -5.95
N LEU A 58 17.93 -20.94 -7.07
CA LEU A 58 18.71 -19.71 -7.21
C LEU A 58 18.25 -18.63 -6.22
N ALA A 59 16.94 -18.50 -6.03
CA ALA A 59 16.38 -17.55 -5.08
C ALA A 59 16.66 -17.96 -3.63
N PHE A 60 16.70 -19.25 -3.32
CA PHE A 60 17.10 -19.73 -1.99
C PHE A 60 18.59 -19.44 -1.72
N LEU A 61 19.48 -19.72 -2.67
CA LEU A 61 20.93 -19.52 -2.50
C LEU A 61 21.38 -18.06 -2.62
N GLY A 62 20.67 -17.24 -3.40
CA GLY A 62 21.03 -15.84 -3.65
C GLY A 62 20.16 -14.83 -2.90
N ILE A 63 18.86 -14.81 -3.21
CA ILE A 63 17.92 -13.82 -2.65
C ILE A 63 17.73 -14.04 -1.15
N GLY A 64 17.71 -15.29 -0.70
CA GLY A 64 17.64 -15.70 0.71
C GLY A 64 18.67 -14.95 1.59
N PRO A 65 19.97 -15.26 1.42
CA PRO A 65 21.04 -14.62 2.18
C PRO A 65 21.11 -13.10 2.00
N ALA A 66 20.85 -12.60 0.80
CA ALA A 66 20.89 -11.15 0.54
C ALA A 66 19.83 -10.39 1.36
N VAL A 67 18.60 -10.89 1.39
CA VAL A 67 17.52 -10.30 2.18
C VAL A 67 17.73 -10.52 3.68
N GLU A 68 18.36 -11.62 4.10
CA GLU A 68 18.74 -11.84 5.49
C GLU A 68 19.78 -10.81 5.96
N VAL A 69 20.84 -10.58 5.18
CA VAL A 69 21.84 -9.54 5.47
C VAL A 69 21.20 -8.16 5.50
N LEU A 70 20.35 -7.85 4.52
CA LEU A 70 19.62 -6.58 4.48
C LEU A 70 18.73 -6.41 5.71
N SER A 71 18.00 -7.46 6.10
CA SER A 71 17.16 -7.47 7.31
C SER A 71 17.99 -7.24 8.57
N LYS A 72 19.18 -7.85 8.68
CA LYS A 72 20.10 -7.64 9.82
C LYS A 72 20.63 -6.21 9.87
N ILE A 73 20.96 -5.61 8.73
CA ILE A 73 21.39 -4.21 8.64
C ILE A 73 20.26 -3.27 9.05
N LEU A 74 19.04 -3.51 8.53
CA LEU A 74 17.85 -2.73 8.89
C LEU A 74 17.52 -2.90 10.38
N ALA A 75 17.57 -4.11 10.91
CA ALA A 75 17.40 -4.39 12.34
C ALA A 75 18.44 -3.64 13.17
N ALA A 76 19.71 -3.63 12.76
CA ALA A 76 20.77 -2.89 13.46
C ALA A 76 20.53 -1.38 13.44
N GLY A 77 20.14 -0.81 12.30
CA GLY A 77 19.80 0.61 12.18
C GLY A 77 18.58 0.99 13.03
N VAL A 78 17.56 0.14 13.03
CA VAL A 78 16.37 0.31 13.87
C VAL A 78 16.70 0.18 15.36
N ASN A 79 17.50 -0.81 15.75
CA ASN A 79 17.97 -0.98 17.13
C ASN A 79 18.81 0.23 17.59
N PHE A 80 19.64 0.79 16.71
CA PHE A 80 20.34 2.04 16.97
C PHE A 80 19.35 3.19 17.22
N MET A 81 18.32 3.32 16.38
CA MET A 81 17.29 4.35 16.58
C MET A 81 16.51 4.16 17.88
N VAL A 82 16.23 2.91 18.28
CA VAL A 82 15.56 2.62 19.56
C VAL A 82 16.50 2.94 20.74
N ALA A 83 17.75 2.51 20.68
CA ALA A 83 18.73 2.72 21.76
C ALA A 83 19.06 4.20 22.02
N HIS A 84 18.88 5.06 21.01
CA HIS A 84 19.11 6.49 21.10
C HIS A 84 17.81 7.32 21.16
N ASP A 85 16.64 6.69 21.36
CA ASP A 85 15.32 7.35 21.39
C ASP A 85 15.00 8.15 20.10
N MET A 86 15.63 7.79 19.00
CA MET A 86 15.52 8.42 17.68
C MET A 86 14.46 7.76 16.79
N LEU A 87 13.79 6.69 17.24
CA LEU A 87 12.74 6.01 16.48
C LEU A 87 11.64 6.97 15.93
N PRO A 88 11.22 8.03 16.65
CA PRO A 88 10.30 9.03 16.10
C PRO A 88 10.76 9.61 14.75
N LEU A 89 12.07 9.78 14.54
CA LEU A 89 12.62 10.34 13.29
C LEU A 89 12.35 9.46 12.07
N ALA A 90 12.01 8.18 12.25
CA ALA A 90 11.62 7.31 11.15
C ALA A 90 10.42 7.87 10.36
N SER A 91 9.52 8.62 11.02
CA SER A 91 8.37 9.26 10.38
C SER A 91 8.73 10.27 9.29
N ILE A 92 9.96 10.82 9.29
CA ILE A 92 10.46 11.71 8.22
C ILE A 92 10.49 10.98 6.88
N PHE A 93 10.78 9.68 6.89
CA PHE A 93 10.83 8.85 5.67
C PHE A 93 9.52 8.11 5.44
N VAL A 94 8.91 7.58 6.50
CA VAL A 94 7.73 6.72 6.41
C VAL A 94 6.51 7.49 5.90
N GLU A 95 6.24 8.69 6.43
CA GLU A 95 5.02 9.43 6.07
C GLU A 95 5.01 9.90 4.60
N PRO A 96 6.09 10.49 4.04
CA PRO A 96 6.14 10.80 2.61
C PRO A 96 6.06 9.56 1.73
N ALA A 97 6.79 8.50 2.08
CA ALA A 97 6.80 7.26 1.31
C ALA A 97 5.42 6.60 1.27
N LYS A 98 4.67 6.64 2.37
CA LYS A 98 3.28 6.17 2.43
C LYS A 98 2.37 6.92 1.46
N ILE A 99 2.47 8.25 1.41
CA ILE A 99 1.69 9.09 0.46
C ILE A 99 2.08 8.80 -1.00
N LEU A 100 3.34 8.45 -1.24
CA LEU A 100 3.87 8.02 -2.55
C LEU A 100 3.58 6.54 -2.87
N PHE A 101 2.69 5.87 -2.13
CA PHE A 101 2.32 4.45 -2.34
C PHE A 101 3.46 3.44 -2.16
N LEU A 102 4.50 3.81 -1.42
CA LEU A 102 5.60 2.91 -1.03
C LEU A 102 5.35 2.23 0.32
N ASN A 103 4.13 2.35 0.86
CA ASN A 103 3.74 1.78 2.15
C ASN A 103 3.86 0.25 2.19
N ASN A 104 3.50 -0.46 1.11
CA ASN A 104 3.64 -1.92 1.05
C ASN A 104 5.11 -2.37 1.14
N ALA A 105 6.01 -1.64 0.47
CA ALA A 105 7.44 -1.95 0.50
C ALA A 105 8.02 -1.74 1.90
N ILE A 106 7.61 -0.67 2.58
CA ILE A 106 8.07 -0.37 3.95
C ILE A 106 7.45 -1.34 4.96
N ASN A 107 6.13 -1.53 4.91
CA ASN A 107 5.41 -2.33 5.90
C ASN A 107 5.75 -3.82 5.75
N HIS A 108 5.57 -4.41 4.57
CA HIS A 108 5.87 -5.83 4.37
C HIS A 108 7.36 -6.12 4.21
N GLY A 109 8.14 -5.19 3.67
CA GLY A 109 9.57 -5.39 3.44
C GLY A 109 10.46 -5.17 4.67
N ILE A 110 10.06 -4.29 5.60
CA ILE A 110 10.91 -3.87 6.73
C ILE A 110 10.20 -4.07 8.08
N PHE A 111 9.06 -3.41 8.30
CA PHE A 111 8.47 -3.36 9.64
C PHE A 111 7.76 -4.64 10.06
N SER A 112 7.11 -5.34 9.14
CA SER A 112 6.40 -6.59 9.45
C SER A 112 7.36 -7.69 9.91
N PRO A 113 8.48 -7.99 9.21
CA PRO A 113 9.47 -8.97 9.70
C PRO A 113 10.03 -8.60 11.08
N LEU A 114 10.48 -7.35 11.27
CA LEU A 114 11.03 -6.87 12.54
C LEU A 114 9.99 -6.93 13.66
N GLY A 115 8.74 -6.57 13.36
CA GLY A 115 7.65 -6.59 14.31
C GLY A 115 7.22 -8.00 14.70
N ILE A 116 7.24 -8.95 13.76
CA ILE A 116 6.93 -10.37 14.04
C ILE A 116 7.99 -10.93 14.97
N GLN A 117 9.27 -10.68 14.70
CA GLN A 117 10.36 -11.13 15.55
C GLN A 117 10.24 -10.53 16.96
N GLN A 118 10.06 -9.21 17.07
CA GLN A 118 9.90 -8.54 18.36
C GLN A 118 8.65 -8.98 19.11
N SER A 119 7.52 -9.18 18.42
CA SER A 119 6.26 -9.62 19.03
C SER A 119 6.36 -11.06 19.53
N HIS A 120 7.13 -11.92 18.87
CA HIS A 120 7.36 -13.28 19.34
C HIS A 120 8.13 -13.32 20.67
N GLU A 121 9.04 -12.38 20.89
CA GLU A 121 9.85 -12.29 22.12
C GLU A 121 9.15 -11.50 23.25
N LEU A 122 8.53 -10.36 22.91
CA LEU A 122 7.99 -9.38 23.87
C LEU A 122 6.46 -9.37 23.94
N GLY A 123 5.79 -10.19 23.13
CA GLY A 123 4.32 -10.24 23.01
C GLY A 123 3.69 -9.06 22.28
N LYS A 124 4.49 -8.07 21.84
CA LYS A 124 4.04 -6.88 21.11
C LYS A 124 5.19 -6.23 20.33
N SER A 125 4.84 -5.43 19.33
CA SER A 125 5.80 -4.59 18.61
C SER A 125 5.24 -3.21 18.27
N ILE A 126 6.09 -2.19 18.44
CA ILE A 126 5.83 -0.81 18.00
C ILE A 126 5.84 -0.69 16.47
N PHE A 127 6.59 -1.55 15.77
CA PHE A 127 6.78 -1.48 14.31
C PHE A 127 5.47 -1.63 13.54
N PHE A 128 4.51 -2.37 14.10
CA PHE A 128 3.18 -2.53 13.50
C PHE A 128 2.33 -1.26 13.53
N LEU A 129 2.66 -0.28 14.38
CA LEU A 129 1.93 1.00 14.48
C LEU A 129 2.61 2.16 13.77
N ILE A 130 3.88 2.03 13.35
CA ILE A 130 4.60 3.12 12.70
C ILE A 130 3.89 3.55 11.41
N GLU A 131 3.37 2.60 10.64
CA GLU A 131 2.63 2.88 9.40
C GLU A 131 1.11 2.86 9.62
N ALA A 132 0.61 1.90 10.40
CA ALA A 132 -0.82 1.66 10.58
C ALA A 132 -1.54 2.69 11.46
N ASN A 133 -0.83 3.59 12.16
CA ASN A 133 -1.45 4.60 13.03
C ASN A 133 -2.34 5.55 12.20
N PRO A 134 -3.67 5.58 12.43
CA PRO A 134 -4.56 6.45 11.66
C PRO A 134 -4.52 7.92 12.14
N GLY A 135 -3.89 8.22 13.26
CA GLY A 135 -3.85 9.53 13.90
C GLY A 135 -3.37 10.67 12.97
N PRO A 136 -2.19 10.56 12.33
CA PRO A 136 -1.66 11.63 11.47
C PRO A 136 -2.62 12.02 10.33
N GLY A 137 -3.16 11.04 9.60
CA GLY A 137 -4.13 11.27 8.53
C GLY A 137 -5.46 11.84 9.03
N MET A 138 -5.94 11.36 10.19
CA MET A 138 -7.15 11.88 10.82
C MET A 138 -7.00 13.35 11.19
N GLY A 139 -5.83 13.77 11.69
CA GLY A 139 -5.56 15.17 11.99
C GLY A 139 -5.67 16.09 10.77
N VAL A 140 -5.15 15.66 9.61
CA VAL A 140 -5.28 16.39 8.34
C VAL A 140 -6.75 16.52 7.93
N LEU A 141 -7.49 15.42 7.95
CA LEU A 141 -8.91 15.40 7.53
C LEU A 141 -9.78 16.27 8.46
N LEU A 142 -9.55 16.22 9.76
CA LEU A 142 -10.22 17.12 10.71
C LEU A 142 -9.88 18.59 10.42
N ALA A 143 -8.63 18.90 10.08
CA ALA A 143 -8.24 20.26 9.75
C ALA A 143 -8.96 20.77 8.49
N TYR A 144 -9.13 19.93 7.45
CA TYR A 144 -9.95 20.26 6.28
C TYR A 144 -11.43 20.39 6.62
N MET A 145 -11.97 19.52 7.48
CA MET A 145 -13.38 19.57 7.90
C MET A 145 -13.72 20.88 8.61
N PHE A 146 -12.83 21.42 9.43
CA PHE A 146 -13.07 22.68 10.17
C PHE A 146 -12.59 23.92 9.41
N PHE A 147 -11.40 23.88 8.80
CA PHE A 147 -10.71 25.05 8.24
C PHE A 147 -10.49 25.03 6.73
N GLY A 148 -10.75 23.91 6.05
CA GLY A 148 -10.69 23.82 4.60
C GLY A 148 -11.78 24.64 3.92
N ARG A 149 -11.69 24.77 2.59
CA ARG A 149 -12.69 25.47 1.78
C ARG A 149 -13.22 24.59 0.64
N GLY A 150 -14.31 25.03 0.01
CA GLY A 150 -14.86 24.39 -1.19
C GLY A 150 -15.26 22.93 -1.00
N SER A 151 -15.05 22.12 -2.05
CA SER A 151 -15.32 20.69 -2.06
C SER A 151 -14.46 19.92 -1.04
N ALA A 152 -13.27 20.43 -0.70
CA ALA A 152 -12.36 19.79 0.26
C ALA A 152 -12.95 19.70 1.64
N LYS A 153 -13.58 20.79 2.10
CA LYS A 153 -14.31 20.78 3.37
C LYS A 153 -15.50 19.82 3.36
N GLN A 154 -16.28 19.80 2.29
CA GLN A 154 -17.51 19.01 2.19
C GLN A 154 -17.23 17.50 2.20
N SER A 155 -16.17 17.07 1.51
CA SER A 155 -15.79 15.65 1.40
C SER A 155 -15.00 15.14 2.61
N ALA A 156 -14.28 16.01 3.33
CA ALA A 156 -13.36 15.63 4.40
C ALA A 156 -14.03 14.83 5.53
N GLY A 157 -15.29 15.12 5.88
CA GLY A 157 -16.02 14.39 6.91
C GLY A 157 -16.26 12.91 6.54
N GLY A 158 -16.65 12.65 5.29
CA GLY A 158 -16.81 11.28 4.78
C GLY A 158 -15.47 10.54 4.69
N ALA A 159 -14.44 11.23 4.19
CA ALA A 159 -13.08 10.71 4.14
C ALA A 159 -12.55 10.36 5.53
N ALA A 160 -12.85 11.16 6.56
CA ALA A 160 -12.43 10.92 7.95
C ALA A 160 -13.00 9.62 8.51
N ILE A 161 -14.27 9.33 8.23
CA ILE A 161 -14.92 8.09 8.67
C ILE A 161 -14.29 6.89 7.98
N ILE A 162 -14.12 6.95 6.66
CA ILE A 162 -13.52 5.86 5.87
C ILE A 162 -12.06 5.61 6.29
N HIS A 163 -11.30 6.67 6.52
CA HIS A 163 -9.91 6.60 6.99
C HIS A 163 -9.84 5.95 8.38
N PHE A 164 -10.54 6.53 9.35
CA PHE A 164 -10.36 6.18 10.75
C PHE A 164 -11.01 4.84 11.12
N LEU A 165 -12.23 4.60 10.65
CA LEU A 165 -12.97 3.36 10.94
C LEU A 165 -12.74 2.28 9.88
N GLY A 166 -12.64 2.67 8.61
CA GLY A 166 -12.40 1.74 7.51
C GLY A 166 -10.92 1.36 7.33
N GLY A 167 -9.98 2.19 7.81
CA GLY A 167 -8.55 1.91 7.76
C GLY A 167 -7.94 2.05 6.37
N ILE A 168 -8.58 2.82 5.49
CA ILE A 168 -8.08 3.12 4.14
C ILE A 168 -7.32 4.44 4.18
N HIS A 169 -6.00 4.35 4.35
CA HIS A 169 -5.15 5.53 4.53
C HIS A 169 -5.02 6.36 3.26
N GLU A 170 -5.21 5.75 2.10
CA GLU A 170 -5.14 6.40 0.79
C GLU A 170 -6.17 7.52 0.62
N ILE A 171 -7.26 7.50 1.40
CA ILE A 171 -8.35 8.47 1.26
C ILE A 171 -7.93 9.89 1.67
N TYR A 172 -6.93 10.03 2.55
CA TYR A 172 -6.43 11.35 2.94
C TYR A 172 -5.30 11.87 2.03
N PHE A 173 -4.72 11.03 1.17
CA PHE A 173 -3.58 11.41 0.34
C PHE A 173 -3.90 12.56 -0.62
N PRO A 174 -5.06 12.61 -1.31
CA PRO A 174 -5.42 13.73 -2.17
C PRO A 174 -5.36 15.08 -1.44
N TYR A 175 -5.80 15.13 -0.18
CA TYR A 175 -5.77 16.34 0.64
C TYR A 175 -4.34 16.83 0.90
N VAL A 176 -3.40 15.90 1.11
CA VAL A 176 -1.98 16.26 1.26
C VAL A 176 -1.34 16.63 -0.08
N LEU A 177 -1.76 16.01 -1.18
CA LEU A 177 -1.24 16.32 -2.53
C LEU A 177 -1.73 17.67 -3.06
N MET A 178 -2.93 18.12 -2.66
CA MET A 178 -3.43 19.47 -2.93
C MET A 178 -2.58 20.54 -2.26
N ASN A 179 -2.09 20.26 -1.05
CA ASN A 179 -1.19 21.16 -0.33
C ASN A 179 -0.01 20.40 0.25
N PRO A 180 1.07 20.17 -0.52
CA PRO A 180 2.21 19.35 -0.11
C PRO A 180 2.90 19.80 1.19
N ARG A 181 2.67 21.04 1.65
CA ARG A 181 3.15 21.50 2.96
C ARG A 181 2.57 20.67 4.11
N LEU A 182 1.39 20.07 3.92
CA LEU A 182 0.76 19.18 4.89
C LEU A 182 1.54 17.88 5.12
N ILE A 183 2.53 17.56 4.28
CA ILE A 183 3.50 16.50 4.56
C ILE A 183 4.20 16.75 5.91
N LEU A 184 4.50 18.01 6.24
CA LEU A 184 5.08 18.37 7.53
C LEU A 184 4.15 18.03 8.70
N ALA A 185 2.83 18.21 8.51
CA ALA A 185 1.85 17.93 9.55
C ALA A 185 1.77 16.42 9.85
N VAL A 186 1.75 15.58 8.81
CA VAL A 186 1.73 14.12 9.00
C VAL A 186 3.06 13.59 9.53
N ILE A 187 4.21 14.17 9.14
CA ILE A 187 5.52 13.82 9.74
C ILE A 187 5.50 14.12 11.24
N LEU A 188 5.16 15.34 11.64
CA LEU A 188 5.14 15.74 13.06
C LEU A 188 4.10 14.93 13.87
N GLY A 189 2.93 14.65 13.28
CA GLY A 189 1.95 13.75 13.86
C GLY A 189 2.49 12.33 14.06
N GLY A 190 3.12 11.77 13.03
CA GLY A 190 3.73 10.44 13.06
C GLY A 190 4.84 10.36 14.11
N MET A 191 5.75 11.34 14.13
CA MET A 191 6.82 11.46 15.13
C MET A 191 6.23 11.45 16.55
N THR A 192 5.19 12.25 16.78
CA THR A 192 4.51 12.33 18.09
C THR A 192 3.88 10.99 18.48
N GLY A 193 3.24 10.30 17.54
CA GLY A 193 2.66 8.98 17.78
C GLY A 193 3.73 7.95 18.16
N VAL A 194 4.80 7.86 17.38
CA VAL A 194 5.92 6.94 17.65
C VAL A 194 6.61 7.26 18.97
N PHE A 195 6.82 8.53 19.27
CA PHE A 195 7.39 8.98 20.54
C PHE A 195 6.51 8.56 21.73
N THR A 196 5.19 8.79 21.62
CA THR A 196 4.22 8.40 22.65
C THR A 196 4.21 6.89 22.88
N LEU A 197 4.29 6.09 21.81
CA LEU A 197 4.40 4.63 21.91
C LEU A 197 5.71 4.20 22.56
N THR A 198 6.81 4.90 22.29
CA THR A 198 8.13 4.59 22.87
C THR A 198 8.11 4.82 24.39
N ILE A 199 7.60 5.98 24.84
CA ILE A 199 7.51 6.31 26.27
C ILE A 199 6.53 5.41 27.02
N LEU A 200 5.34 5.20 26.45
CA LEU A 200 4.28 4.43 27.12
C LEU A 200 4.40 2.91 26.87
N ASN A 201 5.44 2.48 26.16
CA ASN A 201 5.68 1.10 25.77
C ASN A 201 4.44 0.47 25.10
N GLY A 202 3.94 1.13 24.05
CA GLY A 202 2.83 0.67 23.22
C GLY A 202 3.27 -0.33 22.15
N GLY A 203 2.30 -0.88 21.42
CA GLY A 203 2.55 -1.84 20.34
C GLY A 203 1.36 -2.76 20.07
N LEU A 204 1.46 -3.55 19.01
CA LEU A 204 0.46 -4.55 18.61
C LEU A 204 1.03 -5.96 18.63
N VAL A 205 0.16 -6.97 18.74
CA VAL A 205 0.58 -8.37 18.67
C VAL A 205 0.90 -8.82 17.24
N SER A 206 0.29 -8.17 16.25
CA SER A 206 0.34 -8.51 14.82
C SER A 206 0.08 -7.24 13.99
N PRO A 207 0.49 -7.19 12.70
CA PRO A 207 0.09 -6.11 11.79
C PRO A 207 -1.43 -5.94 11.75
N ALA A 208 -1.90 -4.69 11.84
CA ALA A 208 -3.31 -4.36 11.69
C ALA A 208 -3.64 -4.17 10.21
N SER A 209 -4.60 -4.95 9.70
CA SER A 209 -5.10 -4.83 8.32
C SER A 209 -6.61 -5.02 8.28
N PRO A 210 -7.40 -4.02 7.85
CA PRO A 210 -7.00 -2.64 7.47
C PRO A 210 -6.39 -1.85 8.64
N GLY A 211 -5.71 -0.74 8.36
CA GLY A 211 -5.09 0.14 9.38
C GLY A 211 -6.09 1.02 10.15
N SER A 212 -7.25 0.48 10.51
CA SER A 212 -8.32 1.22 11.21
C SER A 212 -8.12 1.24 12.72
N ILE A 213 -8.76 2.18 13.41
CA ILE A 213 -8.79 2.19 14.88
C ILE A 213 -9.35 0.87 15.43
N LEU A 214 -10.33 0.28 14.77
CA LEU A 214 -10.96 -0.97 15.20
C LEU A 214 -9.98 -2.13 15.12
N ALA A 215 -9.26 -2.25 14.00
CA ALA A 215 -8.23 -3.28 13.83
C ALA A 215 -7.05 -3.06 14.79
N VAL A 216 -6.62 -1.81 14.99
CA VAL A 216 -5.58 -1.45 15.95
C VAL A 216 -5.99 -1.86 17.38
N LEU A 217 -7.21 -1.54 17.81
CA LEU A 217 -7.71 -1.93 19.13
C LEU A 217 -7.89 -3.45 19.28
N ALA A 218 -8.30 -4.14 18.21
CA ALA A 218 -8.40 -5.60 18.20
C ALA A 218 -7.03 -6.28 18.32
N MET A 219 -6.00 -5.73 17.68
CA MET A 219 -4.62 -6.25 17.72
C MET A 219 -3.80 -5.71 18.90
N THR A 220 -4.41 -4.89 19.76
CA THR A 220 -3.74 -4.34 20.94
C THR A 220 -3.71 -5.37 22.08
N PRO A 221 -2.55 -5.74 22.62
CA PRO A 221 -2.47 -6.64 23.76
C PRO A 221 -3.02 -5.99 25.03
N LYS A 222 -3.45 -6.84 25.97
CA LYS A 222 -3.90 -6.40 27.30
C LYS A 222 -2.79 -5.58 27.97
N GLY A 223 -3.15 -4.41 28.51
CA GLY A 223 -2.21 -3.48 29.14
C GLY A 223 -1.60 -2.41 28.21
N ALA A 224 -1.69 -2.56 26.88
CA ALA A 224 -1.17 -1.57 25.93
C ALA A 224 -2.23 -0.59 25.37
N TYR A 225 -3.51 -0.77 25.74
CA TYR A 225 -4.62 0.06 25.25
C TYR A 225 -4.41 1.55 25.52
N PHE A 226 -4.01 1.91 26.74
CA PHE A 226 -3.77 3.31 27.07
C PHE A 226 -2.66 3.91 26.20
N ALA A 227 -1.53 3.20 26.04
CA ALA A 227 -0.41 3.63 25.22
C ALA A 227 -0.81 3.84 23.76
N ASN A 228 -1.50 2.87 23.17
CA ASN A 228 -1.90 2.91 21.76
C ASN A 228 -2.94 4.00 21.49
N ILE A 229 -3.96 4.14 22.35
CA ILE A 229 -4.97 5.20 22.22
C ILE A 229 -4.34 6.58 22.40
N ALA A 230 -3.49 6.75 23.42
CA ALA A 230 -2.78 8.01 23.64
C ALA A 230 -1.92 8.41 22.44
N ALA A 231 -1.20 7.45 21.84
CA ALA A 231 -0.40 7.69 20.64
C ALA A 231 -1.23 8.13 19.44
N ILE A 232 -2.38 7.51 19.20
CA ILE A 232 -3.28 7.87 18.10
C ILE A 232 -3.84 9.28 18.31
N ILE A 233 -4.31 9.58 19.53
CA ILE A 233 -4.86 10.89 19.88
C ILE A 233 -3.79 11.98 19.80
N ALA A 234 -2.59 11.74 20.32
CA ALA A 234 -1.49 12.70 20.28
C ALA A 234 -1.05 12.98 18.84
N ALA A 235 -0.89 11.94 18.01
CA ALA A 235 -0.57 12.07 16.60
C ALA A 235 -1.65 12.86 15.84
N MET A 236 -2.93 12.57 16.10
CA MET A 236 -4.07 13.28 15.54
C MET A 236 -4.08 14.75 15.95
N ALA A 237 -3.87 15.05 17.24
CA ALA A 237 -3.88 16.41 17.76
C ALA A 237 -2.76 17.26 17.15
N VAL A 238 -1.53 16.75 17.10
CA VAL A 238 -0.39 17.48 16.51
C VAL A 238 -0.61 17.69 15.02
N SER A 239 -0.96 16.63 14.28
CA SER A 239 -1.23 16.75 12.84
C SER A 239 -2.38 17.73 12.56
N PHE A 240 -3.45 17.71 13.37
CA PHE A 240 -4.56 18.67 13.27
C PHE A 240 -4.11 20.11 13.49
N VAL A 241 -3.37 20.39 14.57
CA VAL A 241 -2.92 21.76 14.91
C VAL A 241 -2.01 22.30 13.82
N VAL A 242 -1.02 21.51 13.38
CA VAL A 242 -0.09 21.92 12.32
C VAL A 242 -0.84 22.13 11.00
N SER A 243 -1.72 21.20 10.63
CA SER A 243 -2.54 21.33 9.42
C SER A 243 -3.44 22.55 9.47
N ALA A 244 -4.10 22.82 10.60
CA ALA A 244 -4.96 23.99 10.78
C ALA A 244 -4.20 25.31 10.60
N VAL A 245 -2.97 25.40 11.12
CA VAL A 245 -2.11 26.57 10.93
C VAL A 245 -1.69 26.71 9.46
N LEU A 246 -1.26 25.62 8.81
CA LEU A 246 -0.83 25.62 7.41
C LEU A 246 -1.96 25.97 6.44
N LEU A 247 -3.18 25.48 6.70
CA LEU A 247 -4.37 25.79 5.89
C LEU A 247 -4.77 27.27 6.04
N LYS A 248 -4.77 27.81 7.27
CA LYS A 248 -5.13 29.23 7.50
C LYS A 248 -4.12 30.22 6.93
N THR A 249 -2.84 29.86 6.90
CA THR A 249 -1.77 30.72 6.39
C THR A 249 -1.58 30.60 4.88
N SER A 250 -2.23 29.63 4.24
CA SER A 250 -2.17 29.47 2.79
C SER A 250 -2.99 30.54 2.08
N LYS A 251 -2.31 31.34 1.24
CA LYS A 251 -2.94 32.25 0.26
C LYS A 251 -3.30 31.54 -1.06
N VAL A 252 -3.00 30.25 -1.18
CA VAL A 252 -3.36 29.46 -2.35
C VAL A 252 -4.88 29.43 -2.41
N LYS A 253 -5.46 29.96 -3.48
CA LYS A 253 -6.87 29.74 -3.79
C LYS A 253 -7.03 28.23 -3.96
N GLU A 254 -7.70 27.57 -3.01
CA GLU A 254 -8.10 26.16 -3.10
C GLU A 254 -9.21 25.99 -4.16
N GLU A 255 -8.96 26.49 -5.37
CA GLU A 255 -9.66 26.14 -6.61
C GLU A 255 -9.00 24.92 -7.28
N ASP A 256 -7.97 24.34 -6.66
CA ASP A 256 -7.52 22.99 -7.01
C ASP A 256 -8.62 22.01 -6.63
N ASP A 257 -9.30 21.53 -7.66
CA ASP A 257 -10.36 20.54 -7.57
C ASP A 257 -9.81 19.26 -6.94
N ILE A 258 -10.44 18.76 -5.86
CA ILE A 258 -10.13 17.43 -5.30
C ILE A 258 -10.12 16.38 -6.41
N GLU A 259 -10.97 16.54 -7.42
CA GLU A 259 -10.99 15.63 -8.56
C GLU A 259 -9.61 15.54 -9.24
N ALA A 260 -8.92 16.67 -9.45
CA ALA A 260 -7.59 16.69 -10.04
C ALA A 260 -6.54 16.02 -9.15
N ALA A 261 -6.58 16.28 -7.83
CA ALA A 261 -5.67 15.63 -6.89
C ALA A 261 -5.93 14.13 -6.75
N THR A 262 -7.21 13.72 -6.81
CA THR A 262 -7.65 12.33 -6.81
C THR A 262 -7.18 11.62 -8.08
N ARG A 263 -7.24 12.27 -9.24
CA ARG A 263 -6.68 11.74 -10.50
C ARG A 263 -5.18 11.53 -10.40
N ARG A 264 -4.41 12.55 -9.96
CA ARG A 264 -2.94 12.41 -9.75
C ARG A 264 -2.61 11.26 -8.80
N MET A 265 -3.38 11.10 -7.73
CA MET A 265 -3.25 10.01 -6.78
C MET A 265 -3.46 8.65 -7.45
N HIS A 266 -4.51 8.51 -8.29
CA HIS A 266 -4.74 7.30 -9.07
C HIS A 266 -3.62 7.00 -10.06
N ASP A 267 -3.08 8.01 -10.74
CA ASP A 267 -1.97 7.86 -11.69
C ASP A 267 -0.70 7.36 -10.99
N MET A 268 -0.33 7.97 -9.86
CA MET A 268 0.82 7.52 -9.05
C MET A 268 0.62 6.11 -8.50
N LYS A 269 -0.62 5.75 -8.11
CA LYS A 269 -0.95 4.40 -7.65
C LYS A 269 -0.89 3.37 -8.78
N ALA A 270 -1.18 3.76 -10.01
CA ALA A 270 -1.04 2.89 -11.18
C ALA A 270 0.45 2.67 -11.52
N GLU A 271 1.23 3.76 -11.54
CA GLU A 271 2.66 3.73 -11.78
C GLU A 271 3.41 2.87 -10.75
N SER A 272 3.10 3.03 -9.45
CA SER A 272 3.71 2.22 -8.38
C SER A 272 3.38 0.73 -8.48
N LYS A 273 2.30 0.37 -9.19
CA LYS A 273 1.93 -1.02 -9.49
C LYS A 273 2.53 -1.53 -10.81
N GLY A 274 3.38 -0.75 -11.48
CA GLY A 274 3.97 -1.10 -12.77
C GLY A 274 2.97 -1.08 -13.93
N ALA A 275 1.80 -0.48 -13.72
CA ALA A 275 0.87 -0.19 -14.81
C ALA A 275 1.25 1.16 -15.41
N SER A 276 1.46 1.21 -16.74
CA SER A 276 1.53 2.50 -17.44
C SER A 276 0.23 3.25 -17.14
N PRO A 277 0.27 4.55 -16.80
CA PRO A 277 -0.94 5.34 -16.77
C PRO A 277 -1.61 5.15 -18.12
N LEU A 278 -2.86 4.67 -18.10
CA LEU A 278 -3.72 4.79 -19.26
C LEU A 278 -3.75 6.30 -19.50
N ALA A 279 -3.06 6.76 -20.54
CA ALA A 279 -3.25 8.10 -21.03
C ALA A 279 -4.73 8.18 -21.41
N ALA A 280 -5.55 8.63 -20.47
CA ALA A 280 -6.85 9.18 -20.75
C ALA A 280 -6.57 10.48 -21.50
N GLY A 281 -6.19 10.35 -22.78
CA GLY A 281 -6.52 11.38 -23.75
C GLY A 281 -7.99 11.70 -23.54
N ASN A 282 -8.36 12.97 -23.71
CA ASN A 282 -9.73 13.45 -23.62
C ASN A 282 -10.64 12.67 -24.59
N VAL A 283 -11.03 11.44 -24.23
CA VAL A 283 -12.08 10.69 -24.89
C VAL A 283 -13.34 11.31 -24.32
N THR A 284 -13.82 12.34 -24.99
CA THR A 284 -15.25 12.59 -25.07
C THR A 284 -15.89 11.22 -25.32
N ASN A 285 -16.63 10.68 -24.34
CA ASN A 285 -17.22 9.34 -24.34
C ASN A 285 -18.30 9.22 -25.42
N ASP A 286 -17.92 9.38 -26.68
CA ASP A 286 -18.72 8.93 -27.80
C ASP A 286 -18.36 7.46 -28.04
N LEU A 287 -18.97 6.56 -27.27
CA LEU A 287 -18.77 5.11 -27.41
C LEU A 287 -19.55 4.53 -28.60
N SER A 288 -20.18 5.36 -29.44
CA SER A 288 -21.01 4.93 -30.58
C SER A 288 -20.23 4.19 -31.68
N HIS A 289 -18.91 4.32 -31.71
CA HIS A 289 -18.03 3.68 -32.69
C HIS A 289 -17.44 2.34 -32.23
N VAL A 290 -17.67 1.93 -30.97
CA VAL A 290 -17.18 0.63 -30.48
C VAL A 290 -17.99 -0.49 -31.14
N ARG A 291 -17.31 -1.32 -31.95
CA ARG A 291 -17.92 -2.46 -32.66
C ARG A 291 -17.49 -3.82 -32.12
N LYS A 292 -16.46 -3.88 -31.28
CA LYS A 292 -15.89 -5.14 -30.78
C LYS A 292 -15.39 -4.97 -29.35
N ILE A 293 -15.79 -5.90 -28.49
CA ILE A 293 -15.34 -5.99 -27.10
C ILE A 293 -14.70 -7.36 -26.91
N ILE A 294 -13.48 -7.37 -26.36
CA ILE A 294 -12.72 -8.61 -26.09
C ILE A 294 -12.63 -8.77 -24.57
N VAL A 295 -13.04 -9.94 -24.06
CA VAL A 295 -12.92 -10.29 -22.65
C VAL A 295 -11.79 -11.28 -22.48
N ALA A 296 -10.76 -10.89 -21.74
CA ALA A 296 -9.62 -11.73 -21.40
C ALA A 296 -9.50 -11.81 -19.88
N CYS A 297 -9.52 -13.02 -19.34
CA CYS A 297 -9.34 -13.30 -17.93
C CYS A 297 -8.09 -14.16 -17.72
N ASP A 298 -7.32 -13.81 -16.69
CA ASP A 298 -6.07 -14.50 -16.30
C ASP A 298 -6.33 -15.94 -15.82
N ALA A 299 -7.57 -16.26 -15.44
CA ALA A 299 -7.98 -17.59 -14.97
C ALA A 299 -8.24 -18.61 -16.10
N GLY A 300 -7.93 -18.28 -17.36
CA GLY A 300 -7.99 -19.21 -18.51
C GLY A 300 -9.24 -19.09 -19.38
N MET A 301 -9.21 -19.76 -20.56
CA MET A 301 -10.18 -19.59 -21.65
C MET A 301 -11.66 -19.78 -21.24
N GLY A 302 -11.96 -20.68 -20.29
CA GLY A 302 -13.31 -20.90 -19.81
C GLY A 302 -13.91 -19.70 -19.06
N SER A 303 -13.10 -18.99 -18.28
CA SER A 303 -13.53 -17.78 -17.57
C SER A 303 -13.71 -16.59 -18.51
N SER A 304 -12.84 -16.47 -19.53
CA SER A 304 -12.98 -15.50 -20.62
C SER A 304 -14.25 -15.72 -21.43
N ALA A 305 -14.58 -16.96 -21.77
CA ALA A 305 -15.81 -17.31 -22.48
C ALA A 305 -17.07 -17.01 -21.65
N MET A 306 -17.03 -17.31 -20.34
CA MET A 306 -18.15 -17.03 -19.44
C MET A 306 -18.35 -15.51 -19.26
N GLY A 307 -17.26 -14.75 -19.08
CA GLY A 307 -17.30 -13.30 -18.98
C GLY A 307 -17.80 -12.62 -20.26
N ALA A 308 -17.36 -13.11 -21.43
CA ALA A 308 -17.87 -12.67 -22.72
C ALA A 308 -19.38 -12.94 -22.87
N GLY A 309 -19.86 -14.10 -22.40
CA GLY A 309 -21.29 -14.43 -22.39
C GLY A 309 -22.12 -13.49 -21.52
N VAL A 310 -21.66 -13.22 -20.29
CA VAL A 310 -22.35 -12.30 -19.36
C VAL A 310 -22.39 -10.88 -19.91
N LEU A 311 -21.27 -10.40 -20.47
CA LEU A 311 -21.19 -9.05 -21.02
C LEU A 311 -22.08 -8.89 -22.26
N ARG A 312 -22.12 -9.90 -23.14
CA ARG A 312 -23.03 -9.95 -24.29
C ARG A 312 -24.49 -9.81 -23.87
N LYS A 313 -24.90 -10.51 -22.81
CA LYS A 313 -26.27 -10.43 -22.28
C LYS A 313 -26.59 -9.03 -21.75
N LYS A 314 -25.68 -8.42 -20.98
CA LYS A 314 -25.87 -7.04 -20.48
C LYS A 314 -25.98 -5.99 -21.57
N VAL A 315 -25.21 -6.14 -22.66
CA VAL A 315 -25.27 -5.24 -23.83
C VAL A 315 -26.62 -5.36 -24.53
N GLN A 316 -27.13 -6.58 -24.68
CA GLN A 316 -28.48 -6.83 -25.22
C GLN A 316 -29.58 -6.26 -24.33
N ASP A 317 -29.51 -6.49 -23.02
CA ASP A 317 -30.49 -6.00 -22.04
C ASP A 317 -30.51 -4.45 -21.97
N ALA A 318 -29.38 -3.81 -22.24
CA ALA A 318 -29.26 -2.35 -22.31
C ALA A 318 -29.74 -1.75 -23.65
N GLY A 319 -30.22 -2.57 -24.59
CA GLY A 319 -30.70 -2.11 -25.90
C GLY A 319 -29.58 -1.57 -26.80
N LEU A 320 -28.32 -1.86 -26.48
CA LEU A 320 -27.16 -1.42 -27.25
C LEU A 320 -26.92 -2.41 -28.40
N SER A 321 -27.68 -2.26 -29.49
CA SER A 321 -27.54 -3.08 -30.68
C SER A 321 -26.64 -2.40 -31.72
N ASN A 322 -25.49 -3.02 -32.01
CA ASN A 322 -24.76 -2.93 -33.27
C ASN A 322 -24.19 -4.31 -33.58
#